data_AF-A0A6M0BH23-F1
#
_entry.id   AF-A0A6M0BH23-F1
#
_cell.length_a   1.000
_cell.length_b   1.000
_cell.length_c   1.000
_cell.angle_alpha   90.00
_cell.angle_beta   90.00
_cell.angle_gamma   90.00
#
_symmetry.space_group_name_H-M   'P 1'
#
loop_
_entity.id
_entity.type
_entity.pdbx_description
1 polymer ?
#
loop_
_entity_poly.entity_id
_entity_poly.type
_entity_poly.pdbx_seq_one_letter_code
_entity_poly.pdbx_strand_id
1 'polypeptide(L)' 'MTKFLFVTDLDNTLVGDDQALLKLNPLLSQHRQEHGTRIVYATGRSHSSYHELKAEKPLLD' A
#
# COMPACT_ATOMS: atom_id res chain seq x y z
N MET A 1 1.68 10.98 20.73
CA MET A 1 1.63 9.95 19.67
C MET A 1 2.71 10.24 18.65
N THR A 2 3.48 9.23 18.27
CA THR A 2 4.53 9.36 17.25
C THR A 2 3.90 9.22 15.88
N LYS A 3 4.25 10.11 14.94
CA LYS A 3 3.79 9.97 13.55
C LYS A 3 4.38 8.69 12.97
N PHE A 4 3.53 7.82 12.43
CA PHE A 4 3.93 6.57 11.80
C PHE A 4 3.94 6.74 10.28
N LEU A 5 5.04 6.35 9.64
CA LEU A 5 5.21 6.32 8.19
C LEU A 5 5.40 4.86 7.78
N PHE A 6 4.46 4.32 7.04
CA PHE A 6 4.55 2.98 6.48
C PHE A 6 5.09 3.09 5.05
N VAL A 7 6.30 2.58 4.82
CA VAL A 7 6.93 2.53 3.50
C VAL A 7 7.09 1.07 3.10
N THR A 8 6.63 0.71 1.91
CA THR A 8 6.75 -0.66 1.39
C THR A 8 7.05 -0.65 -0.11
N ASP A 9 7.81 -1.63 -0.57
CA ASP A 9 7.84 -1.98 -1.99
C ASP A 9 6.51 -2.64 -2.42
N LEU A 10 6.30 -2.74 -3.73
CA LEU A 10 5.12 -3.35 -4.35
C LEU A 10 5.37 -4.81 -4.72
N ASP A 11 6.16 -5.06 -5.76
CA ASP A 11 6.30 -6.39 -6.36
C ASP A 11 6.96 -7.38 -5.40
N ASN A 12 6.36 -8.55 -5.24
CA ASN A 12 6.80 -9.61 -4.32
C ASN A 12 6.93 -9.16 -2.85
N THR A 13 6.34 -8.02 -2.48
CA THR A 13 6.29 -7.50 -1.11
C THR A 13 4.85 -7.22 -0.69
N LEU A 14 4.24 -6.16 -1.21
CA LEU A 14 2.83 -5.84 -0.96
C LEU A 14 1.91 -6.57 -1.95
N VAL A 15 2.35 -6.72 -3.19
CA VAL A 15 1.63 -7.39 -4.29
C VAL A 15 2.35 -8.70 -4.60
N GLY A 16 1.58 -9.79 -4.73
CA GLY A 16 2.09 -11.14 -4.98
C GLY A 16 1.27 -12.21 -4.27
N ASP A 17 0.63 -11.85 -3.16
CA ASP A 17 -0.38 -12.64 -2.46
C ASP A 17 -1.66 -11.81 -2.28
N ASP A 18 -2.68 -12.14 -3.09
CA ASP A 18 -3.95 -11.41 -3.09
C ASP A 18 -4.72 -11.58 -1.76
N GLN A 19 -4.58 -12.72 -1.09
CA GLN A 19 -5.26 -12.96 0.20
C GLN A 19 -4.60 -12.17 1.33
N ALA A 20 -3.27 -12.07 1.32
CA ALA A 20 -2.55 -11.21 2.26
C ALA A 20 -2.90 -9.73 2.03
N LEU A 21 -2.95 -9.29 0.77
CA LEU A 21 -3.30 -7.91 0.41
C LEU A 21 -4.71 -7.52 0.87
N LEU A 22 -5.70 -8.39 0.64
CA LEU A 22 -7.09 -8.18 1.08
C LEU A 22 -7.22 -8.10 2.61
N LYS A 23 -6.31 -8.72 3.37
CA LYS A 23 -6.29 -8.62 4.84
C LYS A 23 -5.56 -7.37 5.32
N LEU A 24 -4.44 -7.01 4.71
CA LEU A 24 -3.58 -5.92 5.16
C LEU A 24 -4.18 -4.53 4.84
N ASN A 25 -4.80 -4.35 3.67
CA ASN A 25 -5.29 -3.05 3.22
C ASN A 25 -6.38 -2.45 4.13
N PRO A 26 -7.36 -3.21 4.64
CA PRO A 26 -8.30 -2.72 5.64
C PRO A 26 -7.62 -2.26 6.93
N LEU A 27 -6.64 -3.02 7.43
CA LEU A 27 -5.90 -2.67 8.66
C LEU A 27 -5.10 -1.39 8.48
N LEU A 28 -4.42 -1.22 7.35
CA LEU A 28 -3.66 -0.01 7.02
C LEU A 28 -4.59 1.19 6.84
N SER A 29 -5.77 0.99 6.23
CA SER A 29 -6.80 2.04 6.07
C SER A 29 -7.33 2.50 7.43
N GLN A 30 -7.65 1.57 8.32
CA GLN A 30 -8.11 1.87 9.67
C GLN A 30 -7.02 2.61 10.45
N HIS A 31 -5.78 2.11 10.46
CA HIS A 31 -4.67 2.75 11.16
C HIS A 31 -4.35 4.15 10.60
N ARG A 32 -4.53 4.37 9.28
CA ARG A 32 -4.46 5.71 8.68
C ARG A 32 -5.55 6.64 9.22
N GLN A 33 -6.79 6.17 9.30
CA GLN A 33 -7.92 6.97 9.79
C GLN A 33 -7.76 7.31 11.28
N GLU A 34 -7.32 6.36 12.10
CA GLU A 34 -7.18 6.51 13.55
C GLU A 34 -5.94 7.33 13.96
N HIS A 35 -4.84 7.21 13.21
CA HIS A 35 -3.54 7.75 13.63
C HIS A 35 -2.90 8.73 12.63
N GLY A 36 -3.54 9.00 11.49
CA GLY A 36 -2.99 9.88 10.45
C GLY A 36 -1.74 9.30 9.78
N THR A 37 -1.62 7.97 9.73
CA THR A 37 -0.46 7.29 9.13
C THR A 37 -0.33 7.62 7.65
N ARG A 38 0.87 8.00 7.22
CA ARG A 38 1.18 8.11 5.79
C ARG A 38 1.66 6.75 5.28
N ILE A 39 1.09 6.32 4.15
CA ILE A 39 1.44 5.08 3.46
C ILE A 39 2.13 5.50 2.16
N VAL A 40 3.33 4.96 1.92
CA VAL A 40 4.16 5.29 0.76
C VAL A 40 4.60 4.00 0.08
N TYR A 41 4.38 3.93 -1.22
CA TYR A 41 4.90 2.85 -2.05
C TYR A 41 6.25 3.27 -2.64
N ALA A 42 7.31 2.54 -2.29
CA ALA A 42 8.67 2.76 -2.73
C ALA A 42 9.08 1.62 -3.69
N THR A 43 8.80 1.81 -4.97
CA THR A 43 8.95 0.78 -6.00
C THR A 43 9.89 1.21 -7.11
N GLY A 44 10.51 0.22 -7.78
CA GLY A 44 11.27 0.43 -9.01
C GLY A 44 10.39 0.65 -10.26
N ARG A 45 9.06 0.48 -10.14
CA ARG A 45 8.12 0.74 -11.24
C ARG A 45 8.17 2.21 -11.68
N SER A 46 8.00 2.42 -12.99
CA SER A 46 7.74 3.76 -13.52
C SER A 46 6.39 4.27 -13.04
N HIS A 47 6.20 5.60 -13.05
CA HIS A 47 4.92 6.20 -12.68
C HIS A 47 3.74 5.65 -13.50
N SER A 48 3.89 5.42 -14.81
CA SER A 48 2.83 4.84 -15.64
C SER A 48 2.50 3.40 -15.25
N SER A 49 3.51 2.54 -15.11
CA SER A 49 3.32 1.13 -14.73
C SER A 49 2.79 0.95 -13.31
N TYR A 50 2.99 1.94 -12.43
CA TYR A 50 2.34 2.00 -11.12
C TYR A 50 0.84 2.24 -11.24
N HIS A 51 0.41 3.20 -12.08
CA HIS A 51 -1.02 3.48 -12.27
C HIS A 51 -1.75 2.33 -12.95
N GLU A 52 -1.10 1.63 -13.89
CA GLU A 52 -1.62 0.39 -14.46
C GLU A 52 -1.86 -0.67 -13.37
N LEU A 53 -0.85 -0.94 -12.54
CA LEU A 53 -0.98 -1.87 -11.41
C LEU A 53 -2.08 -1.45 -10.42
N LYS A 54 -2.19 -0.15 -10.13
CA LYS A 54 -3.22 0.39 -9.23
C LYS A 54 -4.64 0.22 -9.78
N ALA A 55 -4.81 0.16 -11.09
CA ALA A 55 -6.10 -0.14 -11.70
C ALA A 55 -6.49 -1.63 -11.57
N GLU A 56 -5.50 -2.52 -11.43
CA GLU A 56 -5.70 -3.98 -11.37
C GLU A 56 -5.77 -4.53 -9.93
N LYS A 57 -5.04 -3.92 -9.00
CA LYS A 57 -4.93 -4.38 -7.61
C LYS A 57 -5.56 -3.35 -6.66
N PRO A 58 -6.16 -3.80 -5.54
CA PRO A 58 -6.87 -2.92 -4.61
C PRO A 58 -5.93 -2.09 -3.72
N LEU A 59 -4.95 -1.40 -4.30
CA LEU A 59 -4.01 -0.53 -3.59
C LEU A 59 -4.73 0.67 -2.97
N LEU A 60 -4.17 1.22 -1.90
CA LEU A 60 -4.75 2.34 -1.17
C LEU A 60 -4.43 3.67 -1.89
N ASP A 61 -5.38 4.60 -1.85
CA ASP A 61 -5.22 5.97 -2.38
C ASP A 61 -4.23 6.83 -1.58
#